data_AF-A0A1F8VGW7-F1
#
_entry.id   AF-A0A1F8VGW7-F1
#
_cell.length_a   1.000
_cell.length_b   1.000
_cell.length_c   1.000
_cell.angle_alpha   90.00
_cell.angle_beta   90.00
_cell.angle_gamma   90.00
#
_symmetry.space_group_name_H-M   'P 1'
#
loop_
_entity.id
_entity.type
_entity.pdbx_description
1 polymer ?
#
loop_
_entity_poly.entity_id
_entity_poly.type
_entity_poly.pdbx_seq_one_letter_code
_entity_poly.pdbx_strand_id
1 'polypeptide(L)'
;MQGCALAFALPLPDGGAVGTGMGLSLVRSSVFPCVPPFSGQVHAIALDELFEYHVSLFRHALEDALGTEAPGPARLLRAYVRAVCASAMAMGPNERAAVASLMCTPEYRVIWSDFIDEVCSGDAMDPATQMICRYAAEGLWLDYALERGAGPDYIADVQQRLLALTNA
;
A
#
# COMPACT_ATOMS: atom_id res chain seq x y z
N MET A 1 6.76 33.06 -6.25
CA MET A 1 6.03 33.13 -7.54
C MET A 1 6.36 31.86 -8.32
N GLN A 2 5.33 31.21 -8.87
CA GLN A 2 5.33 30.29 -10.03
C GLN A 2 6.33 29.11 -10.00
N GLY A 3 5.94 27.83 -10.03
CA GLY A 3 4.82 27.20 -10.72
C GLY A 3 5.36 26.48 -11.96
N CYS A 4 5.53 25.15 -11.89
CA CYS A 4 5.78 24.30 -13.07
C CYS A 4 5.05 22.96 -12.90
N ALA A 5 3.82 22.92 -13.40
CA ALA A 5 3.17 21.69 -13.82
C ALA A 5 3.61 21.42 -15.26
N LEU A 6 4.15 20.22 -15.53
CA LEU A 6 4.38 19.76 -16.90
C LEU A 6 3.34 18.69 -17.22
N ALA A 7 2.32 19.15 -17.94
CA ALA A 7 1.36 18.32 -18.65
C ALA A 7 2.07 17.63 -19.84
N PHE A 8 1.87 16.33 -19.98
CA PHE A 8 2.28 15.60 -21.18
C PHE A 8 1.17 15.72 -22.23
N ALA A 9 1.45 16.44 -23.32
CA ALA A 9 0.64 16.49 -24.52
C ALA A 9 1.25 15.58 -25.58
N LEU A 10 0.45 14.66 -26.15
CA LEU A 10 0.81 13.88 -27.33
C LEU A 10 0.09 14.46 -28.57
N PRO A 11 0.74 14.43 -29.76
CA PRO A 11 0.25 15.13 -30.94
C PRO A 11 -0.82 14.33 -31.71
N LEU A 12 -1.85 15.02 -32.19
CA LEU A 12 -2.74 14.56 -33.27
C LEU A 12 -2.11 14.91 -34.62
N PRO A 13 -2.11 14.01 -35.62
CA PRO A 13 -1.95 14.39 -37.01
C PRO A 13 -3.31 14.57 -37.70
N ASP A 14 -3.43 15.73 -38.35
CA ASP A 14 -4.53 16.16 -39.21
C ASP A 14 -4.78 15.24 -40.41
N GLY A 15 -6.06 15.13 -40.79
CA GLY A 15 -6.51 14.37 -41.95
C GLY A 15 -6.28 15.06 -43.30
N GLY A 16 -6.23 14.25 -44.36
CA GLY A 16 -6.32 14.67 -45.75
C GLY A 16 -6.97 13.57 -46.59
N ALA A 17 -8.14 13.87 -47.14
CA ALA A 17 -8.98 12.96 -47.93
C ALA A 17 -8.53 12.83 -49.40
N VAL A 18 -9.00 11.77 -50.07
CA VAL A 18 -9.75 11.74 -51.35
C VAL A 18 -9.44 10.46 -52.14
N GLY A 19 -10.48 9.70 -52.49
CA GLY A 19 -10.39 8.54 -53.39
C GLY A 19 -11.71 7.78 -53.52
N THR A 20 -12.61 8.29 -54.36
CA THR A 20 -13.93 7.74 -54.72
C THR A 20 -13.81 6.37 -55.39
N GLY A 21 -14.58 5.37 -54.92
CA GLY A 21 -14.66 4.05 -55.55
C GLY A 21 -15.90 3.27 -55.08
N MET A 22 -16.88 3.17 -55.97
CA MET A 22 -18.16 2.47 -55.86
C MET A 22 -17.95 0.95 -55.77
N GLY A 23 -18.58 0.23 -54.82
CA GLY A 23 -18.47 -1.23 -54.78
C GLY A 23 -19.16 -1.93 -53.61
N LEU A 24 -20.42 -2.31 -53.83
CA LEU A 24 -21.18 -3.46 -53.30
C LEU A 24 -20.97 -3.97 -51.85
N SER A 25 -22.11 -3.97 -51.15
CA SER A 25 -22.47 -4.67 -49.91
C SER A 25 -21.76 -6.00 -49.64
N LEU A 26 -21.17 -6.14 -48.45
CA LEU A 26 -20.93 -7.42 -47.79
C LEU A 26 -20.99 -7.25 -46.27
N VAL A 27 -22.01 -7.89 -45.69
CA VAL A 27 -22.15 -8.42 -44.33
C VAL A 27 -21.32 -7.75 -43.23
N ARG A 28 -22.07 -7.06 -42.36
CA ARG A 28 -21.67 -6.48 -41.09
C ARG A 28 -21.19 -7.58 -40.11
N SER A 29 -19.94 -8.01 -40.24
CA SER A 29 -19.22 -8.65 -39.13
C SER A 29 -18.51 -7.54 -38.36
N SER A 30 -19.13 -7.11 -37.27
CA SER A 30 -18.48 -6.30 -36.25
C SER A 30 -17.41 -7.14 -35.58
N VAL A 31 -16.23 -7.24 -36.21
CA VAL A 31 -15.01 -7.59 -35.50
C VAL A 31 -14.73 -6.38 -34.61
N PHE A 32 -15.18 -6.46 -33.37
CA PHE A 32 -14.67 -5.60 -32.31
C PHE A 32 -13.14 -5.65 -32.40
N PRO A 33 -12.43 -4.51 -32.50
CA PRO A 33 -11.01 -4.52 -32.23
C PRO A 33 -10.87 -5.00 -30.78
N CYS A 34 -10.44 -6.26 -30.64
CA CYS A 34 -10.06 -6.85 -29.38
C CYS A 34 -8.92 -5.98 -28.85
N VAL A 35 -9.23 -5.12 -27.88
CA VAL A 35 -8.20 -4.40 -27.13
C VAL A 35 -7.31 -5.49 -26.51
N PRO A 36 -6.00 -5.53 -26.81
CA PRO A 36 -5.14 -6.58 -26.28
C PRO A 36 -5.22 -6.59 -24.74
N PRO A 37 -5.32 -7.76 -24.08
CA PRO A 37 -5.43 -7.87 -22.61
C PRO A 37 -4.15 -7.45 -21.85
N PHE A 38 -3.16 -6.91 -22.55
CA PHE A 38 -1.81 -6.67 -22.05
C PHE A 38 -1.72 -5.54 -21.01
N SER A 39 -2.64 -4.58 -20.99
CA SER A 39 -2.59 -3.46 -20.04
C SER A 39 -2.85 -3.90 -18.59
N GLY A 40 -3.74 -4.87 -18.37
CA GLY A 40 -4.08 -5.37 -17.04
C GLY A 40 -2.93 -6.15 -16.40
N GLN A 41 -2.19 -6.93 -17.18
CA GLN A 41 -1.11 -7.78 -16.69
C GLN A 41 0.14 -6.97 -16.31
N VAL A 42 0.47 -5.93 -17.08
CA VAL A 42 1.58 -5.00 -16.74
C VAL A 42 1.26 -4.21 -15.47
N HIS A 43 0.01 -3.80 -15.29
CA HIS A 43 -0.42 -3.10 -14.07
C HIS A 43 -0.35 -4.00 -12.83
N ALA A 44 -0.79 -5.25 -12.94
CA ALA A 44 -0.70 -6.23 -11.85
C ALA A 44 0.75 -6.49 -11.44
N ILE A 45 1.65 -6.74 -12.40
CA ILE A 45 3.09 -6.95 -12.12
C ILE A 45 3.69 -5.73 -11.40
N ALA A 46 3.36 -4.51 -11.82
CA ALA A 46 3.87 -3.30 -11.20
C ALA A 46 3.37 -3.12 -9.75
N LEU A 47 2.13 -3.54 -9.45
CA LEU A 47 1.60 -3.51 -8.08
C LEU A 47 2.20 -4.61 -7.21
N ASP A 48 2.46 -5.79 -7.76
CA ASP A 48 3.15 -6.88 -7.05
C ASP A 48 4.57 -6.47 -6.66
N GLU A 49 5.34 -5.93 -7.60
CA GLU A 49 6.70 -5.42 -7.32
C GLU A 49 6.70 -4.30 -6.28
N LEU A 50 5.72 -3.40 -6.35
CA LEU A 50 5.56 -2.33 -5.38
C LEU A 50 5.20 -2.86 -3.98
N PHE A 51 4.31 -3.85 -3.91
CA PHE A 51 3.94 -4.49 -2.66
C PHE A 51 5.13 -5.20 -2.01
N GLU A 52 5.86 -6.01 -2.78
CA GLU A 52 7.05 -6.73 -2.32
C GLU A 52 8.15 -5.79 -1.83
N TYR A 53 8.34 -4.65 -2.51
CA TYR A 53 9.24 -3.60 -2.05
C TYR A 53 8.83 -3.05 -0.68
N HIS A 54 7.55 -2.72 -0.49
CA HIS A 54 7.06 -2.19 0.78
C HIS A 54 7.12 -3.23 1.92
N VAL A 55 6.78 -4.49 1.63
CA VAL A 55 6.93 -5.59 2.60
C VAL A 55 8.39 -5.77 3.00
N SER A 56 9.33 -5.70 2.05
CA SER A 56 10.77 -5.81 2.33
C SER A 56 11.27 -4.68 3.23
N LEU A 57 10.89 -3.43 2.95
CA LEU A 57 11.20 -2.30 3.81
C LEU A 57 10.64 -2.47 5.23
N PHE A 58 9.39 -2.95 5.32
CA PHE A 58 8.77 -3.18 6.60
C PHE A 58 9.45 -4.30 7.39
N ARG A 59 9.86 -5.39 6.72
CA ARG A 59 10.61 -6.49 7.35
C ARG A 59 11.91 -5.99 7.99
N HIS A 60 12.66 -5.13 7.31
CA HIS A 60 13.85 -4.53 7.89
C HIS A 60 13.53 -3.64 9.10
N ALA A 61 12.49 -2.81 9.01
CA ALA A 61 12.07 -1.98 10.16
C ALA A 61 11.64 -2.84 11.36
N LEU A 62 11.00 -3.99 11.10
CA LEU A 62 10.60 -4.95 12.13
C LEU A 62 11.81 -5.66 12.76
N GLU A 63 12.78 -6.09 11.95
CA GLU A 63 14.02 -6.70 12.41
C GLU A 63 14.82 -5.74 13.29
N ASP A 64 14.95 -4.47 12.87
CA ASP A 64 15.59 -3.42 13.64
C ASP A 64 14.87 -3.18 14.98
N ALA A 65 13.53 -3.07 14.95
CA ALA A 65 12.74 -2.92 16.17
C ALA A 65 12.93 -4.12 17.12
N LEU A 66 12.87 -5.35 16.59
CA LEU A 66 13.08 -6.58 17.36
C LEU A 66 14.47 -6.65 18.00
N GLY A 67 15.50 -6.12 17.32
CA GLY A 67 16.87 -6.04 17.85
C GLY A 67 16.97 -5.17 19.10
N THR A 68 16.04 -4.22 19.29
CA THR A 68 16.01 -3.31 20.46
C THR A 68 15.04 -3.74 21.56
N GLU A 69 14.12 -4.67 21.26
CA GLU A 69 13.13 -5.12 22.23
C GLU A 69 13.68 -6.13 23.23
N ALA A 70 13.47 -5.83 24.52
CA ALA A 70 13.74 -6.77 25.60
C ALA A 70 12.91 -8.07 25.43
N PRO A 71 13.47 -9.24 25.74
CA PRO A 71 12.73 -10.50 25.80
C PRO A 71 11.52 -10.40 26.71
N GLY A 72 10.40 -11.00 26.30
CA GLY A 72 9.17 -11.01 27.08
C GLY A 72 7.97 -11.50 26.27
N PRO A 73 6.81 -11.64 26.92
CA PRO A 73 5.62 -12.23 26.32
C PRO A 73 5.01 -11.43 25.16
N ALA A 74 5.30 -10.12 25.08
CA ALA A 74 4.77 -9.22 24.06
C ALA A 74 5.87 -8.66 23.13
N ARG A 75 7.01 -9.35 23.02
CA ARG A 75 8.19 -8.81 22.31
C ARG A 75 7.89 -8.55 20.84
N LEU A 76 7.22 -9.49 20.16
CA LEU A 76 6.92 -9.39 18.73
C LEU A 76 5.91 -8.26 18.46
N LEU A 77 4.86 -8.17 19.27
CA LEU A 77 3.84 -7.14 19.19
C LEU A 77 4.42 -5.74 19.44
N ARG A 78 5.28 -5.59 20.44
CA ARG A 78 5.95 -4.31 20.71
C ARG A 78 6.87 -3.88 19.57
N ALA A 79 7.60 -4.82 18.97
CA ALA A 79 8.42 -4.54 17.80
C ALA A 79 7.56 -4.18 16.59
N TYR A 80 6.46 -4.92 16.37
CA TYR A 80 5.50 -4.64 15.32
C TYR A 80 4.91 -3.22 15.43
N VAL A 81 4.40 -2.84 16.60
CA VAL A 81 3.86 -1.50 16.85
C VAL A 81 4.92 -0.43 16.57
N ARG A 82 6.17 -0.64 16.99
CA ARG A 82 7.26 0.30 16.71
C ARG A 82 7.58 0.41 15.22
N ALA A 83 7.66 -0.72 14.51
CA ALA A 83 7.95 -0.77 13.09
C ALA A 83 6.86 -0.08 12.26
N VAL A 84 5.58 -0.32 12.57
CA VAL A 84 4.45 0.32 11.88
C VAL A 84 4.45 1.83 12.09
N CYS A 85 4.61 2.29 13.34
CA CYS A 85 4.67 3.72 13.64
C CYS A 85 5.88 4.40 13.00
N ALA A 86 7.06 3.75 13.01
CA ALA A 86 8.25 4.26 12.34
C ALA A 86 8.06 4.35 10.81
N SER A 87 7.49 3.31 10.20
CA SER A 87 7.12 3.31 8.78
C SER A 87 6.15 4.44 8.44
N ALA A 88 5.13 4.66 9.28
CA ALA A 88 4.20 5.78 9.11
C ALA A 88 4.92 7.14 9.14
N MET A 89 5.81 7.36 10.09
CA MET A 89 6.54 8.63 10.22
C MET A 89 7.62 8.84 9.14
N ALA A 90 8.15 7.76 8.57
CA ALA A 90 9.15 7.82 7.50
C ALA A 90 8.53 8.05 6.11
N MET A 91 7.24 7.79 5.93
CA MET A 91 6.57 7.85 4.63
C MET A 91 6.57 9.26 4.03
N GLY A 92 7.13 9.38 2.83
CA GLY A 92 6.98 10.54 1.96
C GLY A 92 5.66 10.54 1.19
N PRO A 93 5.29 11.66 0.52
CA PRO A 93 4.02 11.79 -0.19
C PRO A 93 3.76 10.69 -1.24
N ASN A 94 4.80 10.28 -1.98
CA ASN A 94 4.68 9.24 -3.00
C ASN A 94 4.42 7.85 -2.38
N GLU A 95 5.07 7.56 -1.24
CA GLU A 95 4.91 6.30 -0.53
C GLU A 95 3.52 6.20 0.11
N ARG A 96 2.98 7.31 0.62
CA ARG A 96 1.60 7.36 1.11
C ARG A 96 0.59 6.97 0.03
N ALA A 97 0.73 7.51 -1.17
CA ALA A 97 -0.15 7.19 -2.29
C ALA A 97 -0.02 5.71 -2.73
N ALA A 98 1.21 5.17 -2.73
CA ALA A 98 1.48 3.76 -3.02
C ALA A 98 0.81 2.83 -1.99
N VAL A 99 1.05 3.07 -0.70
CA VAL A 99 0.44 2.31 0.41
C VAL A 99 -1.08 2.39 0.37
N ALA A 100 -1.64 3.59 0.18
CA ALA A 100 -3.09 3.77 0.06
C ALA A 100 -3.67 2.93 -1.09
N SER A 101 -2.99 2.91 -2.24
CA SER A 101 -3.41 2.13 -3.41
C SER A 101 -3.35 0.63 -3.14
N LEU A 102 -2.25 0.14 -2.54
CA LEU A 102 -2.07 -1.26 -2.18
C LEU A 102 -3.12 -1.73 -1.17
N MET A 103 -3.38 -0.95 -0.11
CA MET A 103 -4.29 -1.33 0.98
C MET A 103 -5.78 -1.19 0.62
N CYS A 104 -6.09 -0.56 -0.52
CA CYS A 104 -7.40 -0.59 -1.16
C CYS A 104 -7.64 -1.85 -2.00
N THR A 105 -6.59 -2.61 -2.34
CA THR A 105 -6.70 -3.88 -3.07
C THR A 105 -6.84 -5.04 -2.07
N PRO A 106 -7.94 -5.82 -2.12
CA PRO A 106 -8.19 -6.88 -1.14
C PRO A 106 -7.09 -7.94 -1.05
N GLU A 107 -6.49 -8.30 -2.18
CA GLU A 107 -5.45 -9.34 -2.28
C GLU A 107 -4.23 -8.99 -1.44
N TYR A 108 -3.69 -7.78 -1.58
CA TYR A 108 -2.55 -7.32 -0.78
C TYR A 108 -2.89 -7.14 0.70
N ARG A 109 -4.13 -6.75 1.02
CA ARG A 109 -4.59 -6.67 2.41
C ARG A 109 -4.61 -8.04 3.08
N VAL A 110 -5.02 -9.09 2.37
CA VAL A 110 -4.98 -10.47 2.89
C VAL A 110 -3.54 -10.90 3.13
N ILE A 111 -2.66 -10.72 2.13
CA ILE A 111 -1.24 -11.09 2.26
C ILE A 111 -0.57 -10.34 3.42
N TRP A 112 -0.87 -9.05 3.58
CA TRP A 112 -0.40 -8.26 4.71
C TRP A 112 -0.89 -8.84 6.04
N SER A 113 -2.19 -9.09 6.17
CA SER A 113 -2.79 -9.64 7.40
C SER A 113 -2.17 -10.99 7.78
N ASP A 114 -2.01 -11.90 6.82
CA ASP A 114 -1.44 -13.22 7.05
C ASP A 114 0.02 -13.12 7.53
N PHE A 115 0.80 -12.22 6.94
CA PHE A 115 2.17 -11.94 7.36
C PHE A 115 2.23 -11.41 8.81
N ILE A 116 1.32 -10.50 9.20
CA ILE A 116 1.29 -9.96 10.57
C ILE A 116 0.83 -11.01 11.59
N ASP A 117 -0.13 -11.87 11.22
CA ASP A 117 -0.55 -13.00 12.04
C ASP A 117 0.62 -13.97 12.29
N GLU A 118 1.41 -14.27 11.27
CA GLU A 118 2.62 -15.10 11.41
C GLU A 118 3.65 -14.44 12.34
N VAL A 119 3.96 -13.16 12.13
CA VAL A 119 4.93 -12.40 12.93
C VAL A 119 4.57 -12.38 14.41
N CYS A 120 3.30 -12.19 14.75
CA CYS A 120 2.85 -12.04 16.13
C CYS A 120 2.48 -13.37 16.81
N SER A 121 2.42 -14.49 16.06
CA SER A 121 2.00 -15.80 16.57
C SER A 121 2.81 -16.33 17.76
N GLY A 122 4.06 -15.89 17.89
CA GLY A 122 4.97 -16.31 18.96
C GLY A 122 4.80 -15.57 20.30
N ASP A 123 3.97 -14.53 20.36
CA ASP A 123 3.76 -13.78 21.59
C ASP A 123 2.79 -14.50 22.54
N ALA A 124 3.15 -14.55 23.82
CA ALA A 124 2.33 -15.09 24.90
C ALA A 124 1.44 -13.99 25.51
N MET A 125 0.73 -13.27 24.65
CA MET A 125 -0.19 -12.18 25.02
C MET A 125 -1.64 -12.61 24.83
N ASP A 126 -2.55 -12.01 25.60
CA ASP A 126 -3.99 -12.14 25.39
C ASP A 126 -4.38 -11.82 23.92
N PRO A 127 -5.10 -12.71 23.21
CA PRO A 127 -5.44 -12.50 21.80
C PRO A 127 -6.22 -11.22 21.53
N ALA A 128 -7.09 -10.78 22.45
CA ALA A 128 -7.85 -9.56 22.26
C ALA A 128 -6.93 -8.33 22.32
N THR A 129 -5.97 -8.31 23.23
CA THR A 129 -4.97 -7.25 23.36
C THR A 129 -4.04 -7.20 22.14
N GLN A 130 -3.59 -8.37 21.65
CA GLN A 130 -2.83 -8.46 20.40
C GLN A 130 -3.63 -7.88 19.24
N MET A 131 -4.88 -8.31 19.10
CA MET A 131 -5.78 -7.82 18.05
C MET A 131 -5.96 -6.30 18.11
N ILE A 132 -6.28 -5.73 19.27
CA ILE A 132 -6.48 -4.29 19.47
C ILE A 132 -5.22 -3.52 19.07
N CYS A 133 -4.06 -3.94 19.56
CA CYS A 133 -2.81 -3.24 19.28
C CYS A 133 -2.46 -3.26 17.79
N ARG A 134 -2.68 -4.40 17.12
CA ARG A 134 -2.39 -4.54 15.69
C ARG A 134 -3.29 -3.66 14.83
N TYR A 135 -4.62 -3.78 15.01
CA TYR A 135 -5.56 -2.98 14.23
C TYR A 135 -5.46 -1.48 14.52
N ALA A 136 -5.13 -1.09 15.75
CA ALA A 136 -4.90 0.31 16.08
C ALA A 136 -3.64 0.86 15.39
N ALA A 137 -2.52 0.12 15.41
CA ALA A 137 -1.30 0.53 14.72
C ALA A 137 -1.49 0.61 13.20
N GLU A 138 -2.14 -0.39 12.60
CA GLU A 138 -2.46 -0.39 11.17
C GLU A 138 -3.43 0.73 10.78
N GLY A 139 -4.42 1.00 11.63
CA GLY A 139 -5.35 2.12 11.44
C GLY A 139 -4.62 3.45 11.36
N LEU A 140 -3.66 3.70 12.27
CA LEU A 140 -2.83 4.92 12.23
C LEU A 140 -2.00 5.00 10.95
N TRP A 141 -1.38 3.89 10.56
CA TRP A 141 -0.57 3.82 9.36
C TRP A 141 -1.38 4.11 8.10
N LEU A 142 -2.58 3.53 8.00
CA LEU A 142 -3.49 3.76 6.89
C LEU A 142 -4.11 5.18 6.91
N ASP A 143 -4.49 5.70 8.08
CA ASP A 143 -5.00 7.06 8.20
C ASP A 143 -3.94 8.10 7.83
N TYR A 144 -2.67 7.83 8.16
CA TYR A 144 -1.54 8.65 7.70
C TYR A 144 -1.38 8.57 6.18
N ALA A 145 -1.39 7.37 5.61
CA ALA A 145 -1.29 7.17 4.17
C ALA A 145 -2.44 7.84 3.39
N LEU A 146 -3.64 7.87 3.96
CA LEU A 146 -4.83 8.51 3.39
C LEU A 146 -4.96 10.00 3.72
N GLU A 147 -3.97 10.59 4.40
CA GLU A 147 -3.95 12.00 4.82
C GLU A 147 -5.17 12.41 5.66
N ARG A 148 -5.72 11.48 6.46
CA ARG A 148 -6.94 11.66 7.26
C ARG A 148 -6.72 12.30 8.63
N GLY A 149 -5.56 12.91 8.86
CA GLY A 149 -5.30 13.72 10.05
C GLY A 149 -4.47 13.04 11.15
N ALA A 150 -3.93 11.84 10.91
CA ALA A 150 -2.85 11.33 11.76
C ALA A 150 -1.58 12.15 11.46
N GLY A 151 -1.18 13.05 12.36
CA GLY A 151 0.12 13.71 12.31
C GLY A 151 1.19 12.86 13.02
N PRO A 152 2.49 13.12 12.79
CA PRO A 152 3.58 12.40 13.48
C PRO A 152 3.46 12.42 15.00
N ASP A 153 3.07 13.57 15.59
CA ASP A 153 2.88 13.70 17.04
C ASP A 153 1.75 12.80 17.55
N TYR A 154 0.63 12.72 16.82
CA TYR A 154 -0.48 11.85 17.17
C TYR A 154 -0.09 10.37 17.07
N ILE A 155 0.68 10.00 16.03
CA ILE A 155 1.21 8.64 15.88
C ILE A 155 2.09 8.27 17.07
N ALA A 156 3.00 9.17 17.48
CA ALA A 156 3.88 8.95 18.63
C ALA A 156 3.08 8.78 19.94
N ASP A 157 2.05 9.59 20.16
CA ASP A 157 1.17 9.50 21.32
C ASP A 157 0.41 8.17 21.37
N VAL A 158 -0.18 7.74 20.26
CA VAL A 158 -0.92 6.47 20.21
C VAL A 158 0.05 5.28 20.32
N GLN A 159 1.23 5.36 19.70
CA GLN A 159 2.28 4.34 19.86
C GLN A 159 2.60 4.10 21.33
N GLN A 160 2.82 5.16 22.12
CA GLN A 160 3.09 5.04 23.55
C GLN A 160 1.94 4.36 24.30
N ARG A 161 0.69 4.69 23.96
CA ARG A 161 -0.50 4.07 24.56
C ARG A 161 -0.61 2.59 24.23
N LEU A 162 -0.37 2.21 22.97
CA LEU A 162 -0.37 0.82 22.55
C LEU A 162 0.73 0.01 23.25
N LEU A 163 1.94 0.57 23.37
CA LEU A 163 3.02 -0.07 24.11
C LEU A 163 2.69 -0.24 25.59
N ALA A 164 1.99 0.71 26.20
CA ALA A 164 1.55 0.58 27.59
C ALA A 164 0.57 -0.59 27.81
N LEU A 165 -0.30 -0.88 26.83
CA LEU A 165 -1.21 -2.04 26.89
C LEU A 165 -0.48 -3.38 26.89
N THR A 166 0.75 -3.42 26.36
CA THR A 166 1.56 -4.66 26.30
C THR A 166 2.31 -4.97 27.61
N ASN A 167 2.20 -4.10 28.62
CA ASN A 167 2.81 -4.26 29.94
C ASN A 167 1.78 -4.57 31.04
N ALA A 168 0.50 -4.69 30.68
CA ALA A 168 -0.61 -4.90 31.61
C ALA A 168 -0.73 -6.37 32.05
#